data_AF-M4S859-F1
#
_entry.id   AF-M4S859-F1
#
_cell.length_a   1.000
_cell.length_b   1.000
_cell.length_c   1.000
_cell.angle_alpha   90.00
_cell.angle_beta   90.00
_cell.angle_gamma   90.00
#
_symmetry.space_group_name_H-M   'P 1'
#
loop_
_entity.id
_entity.type
_entity.pdbx_description
1 polymer ?
#
loop_
_entity_poly.entity_id
_entity_poly.type
_entity_poly.pdbx_seq_one_letter_code
_entity_poly.pdbx_strand_id
1 'polypeptide(L)'
;MGTDMIARLVEQAEAEGASLVTLRALAEEASEIGAERAMERLGLADAAARADIGELRQLLGAWRDAKRTARNEVIGWAIRIALALLLLGLAVKTGLIGLARG
;
A
#
# COMPACT_ATOMS: atom_id res chain seq x y z
N MET A 1 -17.61 14.92 15.86
CA MET A 1 -18.81 14.06 15.74
C MET A 1 -18.80 12.88 16.69
N GLY A 2 -17.88 11.91 16.61
CA GLY A 2 -17.87 10.75 17.52
C GLY A 2 -17.55 11.09 18.98
N THR A 3 -16.51 11.89 19.21
CA THR A 3 -16.09 12.34 20.55
C THR A 3 -17.13 13.25 21.22
N ASP A 4 -17.77 14.12 20.45
CA ASP A 4 -18.84 15.01 20.97
C ASP A 4 -20.06 14.23 21.47
N MET A 5 -20.37 13.10 20.82
CA MET A 5 -21.47 12.22 21.23
C MET A 5 -21.14 11.49 22.54
N ILE A 6 -19.92 10.94 22.67
CA ILE A 6 -19.47 10.26 23.90
C ILE A 6 -19.43 11.24 25.07
N ALA A 7 -18.93 12.46 24.86
CA ALA A 7 -18.90 13.49 25.90
C ALA A 7 -20.30 13.79 26.46
N ARG A 8 -21.31 13.91 25.58
CA ARG A 8 -22.72 14.11 26.00
C ARG A 8 -23.30 12.90 26.73
N LEU A 9 -22.95 11.68 26.31
CA LEU A 9 -23.42 10.46 26.99
C LEU A 9 -22.81 10.31 28.38
N VAL A 10 -21.53 10.68 28.56
CA VAL A 10 -20.87 10.73 29.87
C VAL A 10 -21.51 11.79 30.75
N GLU A 11 -21.73 13.00 30.23
CA GLU A 11 -22.42 14.08 30.96
C GLU A 11 -23.82 13.67 31.40
N GLN A 12 -24.60 13.00 30.53
CA GLN A 12 -25.91 12.47 30.89
C GLN A 12 -25.81 11.38 31.98
N ALA A 13 -24.88 10.44 31.85
CA ALA A 13 -24.71 9.35 32.81
C ALA A 13 -24.25 9.86 34.19
N GLU A 14 -23.37 10.87 34.23
CA GLU A 14 -23.01 11.56 35.48
C GLU A 14 -24.22 12.26 36.11
N ALA A 15 -25.06 12.93 35.31
CA ALA A 15 -26.30 13.55 35.79
C ALA A 15 -27.30 12.52 36.33
N GLU A 16 -27.28 11.29 35.82
CA GLU A 16 -28.05 10.14 36.33
C GLU A 16 -27.37 9.44 37.54
N GLY A 17 -26.21 9.93 37.99
CA GLY A 17 -25.51 9.47 39.20
C GLY A 17 -24.42 8.41 38.97
N ALA A 18 -24.04 8.13 37.74
CA ALA A 18 -22.92 7.22 37.44
C ALA A 18 -21.57 7.87 37.79
N SER A 19 -20.65 7.08 38.38
CA SER A 19 -19.31 7.58 38.68
C SER A 19 -18.42 7.62 37.44
N LEU A 20 -17.59 8.66 37.30
CA LEU A 20 -16.59 8.74 36.21
C LEU A 20 -15.65 7.55 36.18
N VAL A 21 -15.27 7.02 37.34
CA VAL A 21 -14.39 5.86 37.43
C VAL A 21 -15.05 4.64 36.79
N THR A 22 -16.33 4.41 37.07
CA THR A 22 -17.12 3.33 36.46
C THR A 22 -17.26 3.53 34.95
N LEU A 23 -17.56 4.74 34.50
CA LEU A 23 -17.71 5.05 33.07
C LEU A 23 -16.40 4.85 32.31
N ARG A 24 -15.28 5.26 32.90
CA ARG A 24 -13.95 5.04 32.33
C ARG A 24 -13.61 3.55 32.23
N ALA A 25 -13.84 2.78 33.30
CA ALA A 25 -13.60 1.34 33.30
C ALA A 25 -14.44 0.63 32.23
N LEU A 26 -15.73 1.00 32.10
CA LEU A 26 -16.61 0.47 31.07
C LEU A 26 -16.12 0.82 29.65
N ALA A 27 -15.67 2.06 29.44
CA ALA A 27 -15.16 2.51 28.15
C ALA A 27 -13.83 1.82 27.78
N GLU A 28 -12.92 1.62 28.74
CA GLU A 28 -11.68 0.87 28.56
C GLU A 28 -11.98 -0.59 28.18
N GLU A 29 -12.84 -1.28 28.93
CA GLU A 29 -13.25 -2.67 28.67
C GLU A 29 -13.94 -2.81 27.30
N ALA A 30 -14.89 -1.93 26.99
CA ALA A 30 -15.59 -1.97 25.71
C ALA A 30 -14.66 -1.69 24.52
N SER A 31 -13.65 -0.85 24.71
CA SER A 31 -12.64 -0.55 23.69
C SER A 31 -11.70 -1.74 23.48
N GLU A 32 -11.27 -2.40 24.56
CA GLU A 32 -10.41 -3.57 24.51
C GLU A 32 -11.12 -4.74 23.80
N ILE A 33 -12.35 -5.05 24.21
CA ILE A 33 -13.21 -6.06 23.55
C ILE A 33 -13.46 -5.68 22.08
N GLY A 34 -13.71 -4.40 21.79
CA GLY A 34 -13.92 -3.91 20.44
C GLY A 34 -12.68 -4.09 19.56
N ALA A 35 -11.50 -3.80 20.11
CA ALA A 35 -10.21 -3.97 19.43
C ALA A 35 -9.90 -5.45 19.18
N GLU A 36 -10.14 -6.32 20.16
CA GLU A 36 -9.96 -7.77 20.03
C GLU A 36 -10.85 -8.33 18.92
N ARG A 37 -12.16 -8.05 18.93
CA ARG A 37 -13.08 -8.49 17.87
C ARG A 37 -12.69 -7.96 16.49
N ALA A 38 -12.18 -6.73 16.41
CA ALA A 38 -11.69 -6.17 15.16
C ALA A 38 -10.44 -6.92 14.67
N MET A 39 -9.51 -7.24 15.57
CA MET A 39 -8.34 -8.05 15.26
C MET A 39 -8.73 -9.48 14.85
N GLU A 40 -9.65 -10.14 15.54
CA GLU A 40 -10.17 -11.45 15.15
C GLU A 40 -10.82 -11.43 13.76
N ARG A 41 -11.66 -10.43 13.47
CA ARG A 41 -12.30 -10.27 12.15
C ARG A 41 -11.30 -10.06 11.02
N LEU A 42 -10.18 -9.43 11.32
CA LEU A 42 -9.07 -9.25 10.37
C LEU A 42 -8.14 -10.46 10.31
N GLY A 43 -8.36 -11.49 11.14
CA GLY A 43 -7.46 -12.64 11.28
C GLY A 43 -6.13 -12.29 11.95
N LEU A 44 -6.06 -11.16 12.67
CA LEU A 44 -4.86 -10.60 13.30
C LEU A 44 -4.79 -10.81 14.82
N ALA A 45 -5.65 -11.67 15.37
CA ALA A 45 -5.68 -11.93 16.82
C ALA A 45 -4.50 -12.79 17.30
N ASP A 46 -3.87 -13.56 16.41
CA ASP A 46 -2.74 -14.42 16.77
C ASP A 46 -1.40 -13.65 16.82
N ALA A 47 -0.51 -14.07 17.72
CA ALA A 47 0.80 -13.46 17.90
C ALA A 47 1.69 -13.51 16.63
N ALA A 48 1.50 -14.51 15.75
CA ALA A 48 2.21 -14.63 14.49
C ALA A 48 1.71 -13.63 13.43
N ALA A 49 0.48 -13.13 13.53
CA ALA A 49 -0.13 -12.31 12.49
C ALA A 49 0.63 -11.01 12.20
N ARG A 50 1.29 -10.44 13.22
CA ARG A 50 2.16 -9.25 13.02
C ARG A 50 3.38 -9.57 12.14
N ALA A 51 3.98 -10.74 12.31
CA ALA A 51 5.14 -11.17 11.54
C ALA A 51 4.72 -11.46 10.08
N ASP A 52 3.61 -12.17 9.89
CA ASP A 52 3.09 -12.56 8.58
C ASP A 52 2.76 -11.34 7.72
N ILE A 53 2.09 -10.33 8.29
CA ILE A 53 1.81 -9.07 7.58
C ILE A 53 3.10 -8.34 7.19
N GLY A 54 4.13 -8.41 8.03
CA GLY A 54 5.46 -7.87 7.72
C GLY A 54 6.11 -8.58 6.53
N GLU A 55 6.04 -9.91 6.50
CA GLU A 55 6.58 -10.73 5.43
C GLU A 55 5.84 -10.52 4.11
N LEU A 56 4.51 -10.50 4.12
CA LEU A 56 3.69 -10.20 2.94
C LEU A 56 4.02 -8.82 2.34
N ARG A 57 4.26 -7.82 3.20
CA ARG A 57 4.66 -6.49 2.74
C ARG A 57 6.05 -6.49 2.12
N GLN A 58 6.99 -7.27 2.65
CA GLN A 58 8.32 -7.43 2.05
C GLN A 58 8.23 -8.13 0.69
N LEU A 59 7.48 -9.23 0.58
CA LEU A 59 7.27 -9.95 -0.68
C LEU A 59 6.61 -9.05 -1.74
N LEU A 60 5.58 -8.29 -1.36
CA LEU A 60 4.95 -7.31 -2.24
C LEU A 60 5.90 -6.18 -2.65
N GLY A 61 6.77 -5.75 -1.72
CA GLY A 61 7.85 -4.82 -2.01
C GLY A 61 8.77 -5.35 -3.10
N ALA A 62 9.33 -6.55 -2.89
CA ALA A 62 10.22 -7.21 -3.84
C ALA A 62 9.55 -7.44 -5.20
N TRP A 63 8.29 -7.88 -5.23
CA TRP A 63 7.53 -8.07 -6.46
C TRP A 63 7.31 -6.76 -7.23
N ARG A 64 6.95 -5.67 -6.52
CA ARG A 64 6.75 -4.36 -7.13
C ARG A 64 8.06 -3.81 -7.71
N ASP A 65 9.17 -4.03 -7.02
CA ASP A 65 10.48 -3.61 -7.49
C ASP A 65 10.92 -4.42 -8.71
N ALA A 66 10.75 -5.75 -8.68
CA ALA A 66 11.00 -6.61 -9.83
C ALA A 66 10.16 -6.17 -11.06
N LYS A 67 8.87 -5.88 -10.86
CA LYS A 67 7.98 -5.38 -11.93
C LYS A 67 8.45 -4.04 -12.49
N ARG A 68 8.92 -3.13 -11.63
CA ARG A 68 9.47 -1.84 -12.05
C ARG A 68 10.73 -2.02 -12.88
N THR A 69 11.64 -2.88 -12.43
CA THR A 69 12.89 -3.20 -13.14
C THR A 69 12.61 -3.78 -14.51
N ALA A 70 11.77 -4.81 -14.58
CA ALA A 70 11.40 -5.44 -15.84
C ALA A 70 10.79 -4.44 -16.84
N ARG A 71 9.88 -3.57 -16.39
CA ARG A 71 9.30 -2.53 -17.25
C ARG A 71 10.37 -1.56 -17.76
N ASN A 72 11.29 -1.12 -16.89
CA ASN A 72 12.33 -0.18 -17.28
C ASN A 72 13.29 -0.80 -18.32
N GLU A 73 13.65 -2.07 -18.16
CA GLU A 73 14.47 -2.80 -19.12
C GLU A 73 13.77 -2.96 -20.48
N VAL A 74 12.49 -3.33 -20.47
CA VAL A 74 11.68 -3.46 -21.69
C VAL A 74 11.58 -2.12 -22.42
N ILE A 75 11.31 -1.02 -21.72
CA ILE A 75 11.26 0.33 -22.32
C ILE A 75 12.64 0.69 -22.91
N GLY A 76 13.71 0.44 -22.17
CA GLY A 76 15.07 0.72 -22.65
C GLY A 76 15.41 -0.05 -23.93
N TRP A 77 15.08 -1.34 -23.98
CA TRP A 77 15.26 -2.17 -25.18
C TRP A 77 14.39 -1.70 -26.35
N ALA A 78 13.13 -1.34 -26.09
CA ALA A 78 12.22 -0.84 -27.11
C ALA A 78 12.74 0.46 -27.75
N ILE A 79 13.25 1.40 -26.93
CA ILE A 79 13.87 2.64 -27.43
C ILE A 79 15.10 2.32 -28.29
N ARG A 80 15.97 1.38 -27.87
CA ARG A 80 17.14 0.98 -28.67
C ARG A 80 16.74 0.44 -30.04
N ILE A 81 15.71 -0.40 -30.11
CA ILE A 81 15.19 -0.91 -31.39
C ILE A 81 14.62 0.22 -32.24
N ALA A 82 13.80 1.08 -31.64
CA ALA A 82 13.19 2.20 -32.36
C ALA A 82 14.28 3.11 -32.98
N LEU A 83 15.34 3.42 -32.23
CA LEU A 83 16.48 4.19 -32.72
C LEU A 83 17.26 3.47 -33.82
N ALA A 84 17.52 2.17 -33.66
CA ALA A 84 18.20 1.37 -34.68
C ALA A 84 17.41 1.34 -36.01
N LEU A 85 16.08 1.16 -35.92
CA LEU A 85 15.20 1.22 -37.09
C LEU A 85 15.17 2.61 -37.72
N LEU A 86 15.16 3.67 -36.91
CA LEU A 86 15.23 5.05 -37.40
C LEU A 86 16.52 5.30 -38.18
N LEU A 87 17.67 4.89 -37.63
CA LEU A 87 18.97 5.00 -38.31
C LEU A 87 19.01 4.18 -39.60
N LEU A 88 18.50 2.95 -39.57
CA LEU A 88 18.40 2.11 -40.76
C LEU A 88 17.54 2.77 -41.85
N GLY A 89 16.37 3.29 -41.47
CA GLY A 89 15.48 4.02 -42.37
C GLY A 89 16.15 5.27 -42.96
N LEU A 90 16.92 5.99 -42.14
CA LEU A 90 17.69 7.15 -42.59
C LEU A 90 18.79 6.75 -43.58
N ALA A 91 19.56 5.70 -43.29
CA ALA A 91 20.63 5.19 -44.16
C ALA A 91 20.10 4.71 -45.53
N VAL A 92 18.92 4.09 -45.56
CA VAL A 92 18.22 3.72 -46.79
C VAL A 92 17.76 4.97 -47.55
N LYS A 93 17.13 5.93 -46.86
CA LYS A 93 16.61 7.16 -47.48
C LYS A 93 17.70 8.07 -48.05
N THR A 94 18.85 8.18 -47.38
CA THR A 94 19.97 9.02 -47.81
C THR A 94 20.90 8.34 -48.81
N GLY A 95 20.69 7.05 -49.14
CA GLY A 95 21.50 6.32 -50.10
C GLY A 95 22.92 6.01 -49.61
N LEU A 96 23.24 6.24 -48.33
CA LEU A 96 24.56 6.00 -47.71
C LEU A 96 25.01 4.53 -47.85
N ILE A 97 24.06 3.60 -47.93
CA ILE A 97 24.33 2.17 -48.19
C ILE A 97 24.94 1.95 -49.58
N GLY A 98 24.60 2.78 -50.56
CA GLY A 98 25.19 2.74 -51.91
C GLY A 98 26.62 3.31 -51.96
N LEU A 99 26.93 4.28 -51.09
CA LEU A 99 28.25 4.93 -51.04
C LEU A 99 29.28 4.16 -50.21
N ALA A 100 28.82 3.34 -49.24
CA ALA A 100 29.69 2.47 -48.43
C ALA A 100 29.99 1.11 -49.10
N ARG A 101 29.31 0.80 -50.21
CA ARG A 101 29.47 -0.47 -50.96
C ARG A 101 30.19 -0.31 -52.30
N GLY A 102 30.54 0.92 -52.70
CA GLY A 102 31.37 1.26 -53.85
C GLY A 102 32.71 1.81 -53.42
#